data_AF-A0A3N0AQA0-F1
#
_entry.id   AF-A0A3N0AQA0-F1
#
_cell.length_a   1.000
_cell.length_b   1.000
_cell.length_c   1.000
_cell.angle_alpha   90.00
_cell.angle_beta   90.00
_cell.angle_gamma   90.00
#
_symmetry.space_group_name_H-M   'P 1'
#
loop_
_entity.id
_entity.type
_entity.pdbx_description
1 polymer ?
#
loop_
_entity_poly.entity_id
_entity_poly.type
_entity_poly.pdbx_seq_one_letter_code
_entity_poly.pdbx_strand_id
1 'polypeptide(L)'
;MQAPYPASRRKPISREQIQGYTGASARAIIRLSPRCKRHQASIRGRRERMTTIELEPNLKALRDSDPDGLFIEALATFDYMMTVQDVAQFLGQTNQAVSQYLREGSLRGIKCGKYWRIPKKLFIEYLYANANK
;
A
#
# COMPACT_ATOMS: atom_id res chain seq x y z
N MET A 1 -29.42 -36.19 -15.68
CA MET A 1 -29.78 -35.68 -14.35
C MET A 1 -28.50 -35.20 -13.67
N GLN A 2 -28.32 -33.89 -13.53
CA GLN A 2 -27.09 -33.28 -13.02
C GLN A 2 -27.35 -32.82 -11.58
N ALA A 3 -26.58 -33.35 -10.62
CA ALA A 3 -26.75 -33.01 -9.21
C ALA A 3 -26.28 -31.56 -8.93
N PRO A 4 -27.01 -30.78 -8.12
CA PRO A 4 -26.59 -29.42 -7.75
C PRO A 4 -25.51 -29.47 -6.66
N TYR A 5 -24.49 -28.61 -6.78
CA TYR A 5 -23.41 -28.45 -5.78
C TYR A 5 -23.97 -27.97 -4.42
N PRO A 6 -23.40 -28.40 -3.27
CA PRO A 6 -23.86 -27.96 -1.96
C PRO A 6 -23.41 -26.52 -1.65
N ALA A 7 -24.37 -25.68 -1.22
CA ALA A 7 -24.15 -24.32 -0.75
C ALA A 7 -23.25 -24.30 0.49
N SER A 8 -22.08 -23.64 0.39
CA SER A 8 -21.19 -23.42 1.53
C SER A 8 -21.82 -22.43 2.51
N ARG A 9 -22.42 -22.99 3.56
CA ARG A 9 -23.04 -22.27 4.68
C ARG A 9 -21.94 -21.60 5.52
N ARG A 10 -21.45 -20.42 5.13
CA ARG A 10 -20.56 -19.61 5.98
C ARG A 10 -21.36 -19.13 7.19
N LYS A 11 -21.06 -19.67 8.37
CA LYS A 11 -21.63 -19.18 9.62
C LYS A 11 -21.18 -17.71 9.84
N PRO A 12 -22.07 -16.79 10.22
CA PRO A 12 -21.64 -15.47 10.66
C PRO A 12 -20.78 -15.63 11.92
N ILE A 13 -19.63 -14.96 11.92
CA ILE A 13 -18.72 -14.90 13.07
C ILE A 13 -19.51 -14.25 14.21
N SER A 14 -19.65 -14.97 15.33
CA SER A 14 -20.33 -14.47 16.52
C SER A 14 -19.52 -13.34 17.17
N ARG A 15 -20.25 -12.36 17.70
CA ARG A 15 -19.74 -11.09 18.27
C ARG A 15 -18.80 -11.27 19.47
N GLU A 16 -18.66 -12.50 19.97
CA GLU A 16 -17.89 -12.87 21.17
C GLU A 16 -16.41 -13.20 20.89
N GLN A 17 -15.97 -13.26 19.63
CA GLN A 17 -14.57 -13.58 19.30
C GLN A 17 -13.60 -12.37 19.29
N ILE A 18 -14.04 -11.17 19.69
CA ILE A 18 -13.21 -9.95 19.65
C ILE A 18 -12.56 -9.60 21.00
N GLN A 19 -12.97 -10.24 22.11
CA GLN A 19 -12.40 -9.97 23.43
C GLN A 19 -11.38 -11.05 23.83
N GLY A 20 -10.13 -10.88 23.40
CA GLY A 20 -9.05 -11.80 23.80
C GLY A 20 -7.61 -11.29 23.64
N TYR A 21 -7.39 -10.06 23.15
CA TYR A 21 -6.03 -9.53 22.96
C TYR A 21 -5.76 -8.31 23.83
N THR A 22 -5.91 -8.48 25.14
CA THR A 22 -5.28 -7.60 26.12
C THR A 22 -4.66 -8.46 27.20
N GLY A 23 -3.35 -8.70 27.09
CA GLY A 23 -2.60 -9.43 28.13
C GLY A 23 -1.31 -10.08 27.64
N ALA A 24 -0.20 -9.38 27.83
CA ALA A 24 1.12 -9.91 28.16
C ALA A 24 1.60 -11.22 27.51
N SER A 25 2.58 -11.13 26.60
CA SER A 25 3.85 -11.87 26.71
C SER A 25 4.68 -11.67 25.44
N ALA A 26 5.72 -10.83 25.50
CA ALA A 26 6.88 -10.91 24.60
C ALA A 26 8.09 -10.15 25.17
N ARG A 27 8.40 -10.37 26.45
CA ARG A 27 9.77 -10.09 26.96
C ARG A 27 10.64 -11.32 26.68
N ALA A 28 10.89 -11.57 25.40
CA ALA A 28 12.00 -12.44 25.01
C ALA A 28 13.27 -11.60 25.08
N ILE A 29 13.97 -11.68 26.21
CA ILE A 29 15.34 -11.20 26.35
C ILE A 29 16.19 -12.07 25.43
N ILE A 30 16.48 -11.59 24.23
CA ILE A 30 17.43 -12.22 23.32
C ILE A 30 18.80 -12.17 24.02
N ARG A 31 19.28 -13.31 24.52
CA ARG A 31 20.70 -13.48 24.88
C ARG A 31 21.51 -13.37 23.59
N LEU A 32 21.86 -12.14 23.22
CA LEU A 32 22.79 -11.85 22.14
C LEU A 32 24.19 -12.36 22.52
N SER A 33 24.70 -13.28 21.71
CA SER A 33 26.06 -13.81 21.78
C SER A 33 27.11 -12.67 21.72
N PRO A 34 28.27 -12.79 22.40
CA PRO A 34 29.28 -11.73 22.49
C PRO A 34 29.83 -11.27 21.13
N ARG A 35 29.76 -12.12 20.11
CA ARG A 35 30.24 -11.85 18.74
C ARG A 35 29.38 -10.81 18.00
N CYS A 36 28.13 -10.60 18.43
CA CYS A 36 27.20 -9.64 17.80
C CYS A 36 27.30 -8.23 18.41
N LYS A 37 27.86 -8.09 19.63
CA LYS A 37 27.96 -6.80 20.32
C LYS A 37 28.96 -5.82 19.70
N ARG A 38 29.95 -6.31 18.93
CA ARG A 38 30.95 -5.45 18.27
C ARG A 38 30.43 -4.76 17.00
N HIS A 39 29.35 -5.25 16.39
CA HIS A 39 28.78 -4.64 15.18
C HIS A 39 27.71 -3.58 15.49
N GLN A 40 27.18 -3.56 16.72
CA GLN A 40 26.13 -2.60 17.11
C GLN A 40 26.67 -1.23 17.52
N ALA A 41 27.98 -1.10 17.78
CA ALA A 41 28.59 0.16 18.21
C ALA A 41 28.90 1.14 17.08
N SER A 42 28.94 0.73 15.80
CA SER A 42 29.19 1.67 14.68
C SER A 42 27.93 2.32 14.11
N ILE A 43 26.75 1.72 14.34
CA ILE A 43 25.48 2.22 13.79
C ILE A 43 25.00 3.49 14.52
N ARG A 44 25.52 3.76 15.73
CA ARG A 44 25.14 4.90 16.57
C ARG A 44 25.90 6.20 16.29
N GLY A 45 26.61 6.29 15.15
CA GLY A 45 27.48 7.42 14.83
C GLY A 45 27.19 8.15 13.52
N ARG A 46 26.10 7.83 12.82
CA ARG A 46 25.83 8.38 11.48
C ARG A 46 24.38 8.81 11.31
N ARG A 47 23.94 9.76 12.14
CA ARG A 47 22.91 10.73 11.72
C ARG A 47 23.56 11.65 10.70
N GLU A 48 23.92 11.10 9.55
CA GLU A 48 24.14 11.93 8.38
C GLU A 48 22.78 12.54 8.07
N ARG A 49 22.75 13.88 8.14
CA ARG A 49 21.70 14.71 7.55
C ARG A 49 21.42 14.13 6.17
N MET A 50 20.27 13.49 5.98
CA MET A 50 19.80 13.14 4.64
C MET A 50 19.73 14.45 3.90
N THR A 51 20.68 14.64 2.99
CA THR A 51 20.70 15.77 2.08
C THR A 51 19.36 15.78 1.35
N THR A 52 18.71 16.94 1.33
CA THR A 52 17.43 17.23 0.65
C THR A 52 17.54 17.11 -0.89
N ILE A 53 18.50 16.35 -1.38
CA ILE A 53 18.94 16.31 -2.78
C ILE A 53 18.93 14.82 -3.14
N GLU A 54 18.19 14.47 -4.20
CA GLU A 54 17.91 13.12 -4.74
C GLU A 54 16.50 12.52 -4.49
N LEU A 55 15.48 13.34 -4.17
CA LEU A 55 14.06 13.01 -4.48
C LEU A 55 13.57 13.60 -5.83
N GLU A 56 14.45 14.30 -6.53
CA GLU A 56 14.17 15.17 -7.68
C GLU A 56 13.45 14.53 -8.89
N PRO A 57 13.80 13.33 -9.40
CA PRO A 57 13.23 12.87 -10.66
C PRO A 57 11.77 12.40 -10.53
N ASN A 58 11.42 11.74 -9.42
CA ASN A 58 10.06 11.22 -9.21
C ASN A 58 9.06 12.34 -8.90
N LEU A 59 9.50 13.40 -8.20
CA LEU A 59 8.67 14.55 -7.90
C LEU A 59 8.42 15.41 -9.14
N LYS A 60 9.44 15.60 -10.00
CA LYS A 60 9.27 16.30 -11.28
C LYS A 60 8.28 15.56 -12.18
N ALA A 61 8.47 14.27 -12.39
CA ALA A 61 7.57 13.46 -13.21
C ALA A 61 6.14 13.41 -12.65
N LEU A 62 5.97 13.51 -11.33
CA LEU A 62 4.65 13.59 -10.70
C LEU A 62 3.98 14.94 -10.96
N ARG A 63 4.73 16.05 -10.85
CA ARG A 63 4.27 17.40 -11.18
C ARG A 63 3.90 17.53 -12.66
N ASP A 64 4.72 16.98 -13.55
CA ASP A 64 4.44 17.01 -14.99
C ASP A 64 3.15 16.24 -15.34
N SER A 65 2.77 15.24 -14.54
CA SER A 65 1.52 14.49 -14.71
C SER A 65 0.28 15.19 -14.15
N ASP A 66 0.45 16.25 -13.35
CA ASP A 66 -0.64 17.01 -12.74
C ASP A 66 -0.53 18.51 -13.06
N PRO A 67 -0.89 18.94 -14.27
CA PRO A 67 -0.76 20.35 -14.68
C PRO A 67 -1.59 21.30 -13.82
N ASP A 68 -2.74 20.85 -13.31
CA ASP A 68 -3.63 21.67 -12.48
C ASP A 68 -3.27 21.61 -10.97
N GLY A 69 -2.42 20.66 -10.57
CA GLY A 69 -2.00 20.49 -9.17
C GLY A 69 -3.09 19.97 -8.22
N LEU A 70 -4.29 19.67 -8.72
CA LEU A 70 -5.46 19.32 -7.91
C LEU A 70 -5.31 17.96 -7.21
N PHE A 71 -4.70 16.98 -7.88
CA PHE A 71 -4.66 15.61 -7.40
C PHE A 71 -3.47 15.34 -6.48
N ILE A 72 -2.37 16.06 -6.64
CA ILE A 72 -1.20 15.92 -5.76
C ILE A 72 -1.57 16.27 -4.31
N GLU A 73 -2.32 17.36 -4.09
CA GLU A 73 -2.75 17.76 -2.75
C GLU A 73 -3.72 16.76 -2.14
N ALA A 74 -4.73 16.33 -2.92
CA ALA A 74 -5.71 15.34 -2.47
C ALA A 74 -5.06 13.98 -2.12
N LEU A 75 -3.97 13.61 -2.79
CA LEU A 75 -3.23 12.38 -2.56
C LEU A 75 -2.09 12.52 -1.55
N ALA A 76 -1.91 13.67 -0.90
CA ALA A 76 -0.79 13.92 0.01
C ALA A 76 -0.72 12.93 1.18
N THR A 77 -1.87 12.43 1.65
CA THR A 77 -1.97 11.48 2.77
C THR A 77 -1.55 10.05 2.44
N PHE A 78 -1.45 9.69 1.16
CA PHE A 78 -1.10 8.35 0.72
C PHE A 78 0.38 8.23 0.36
N ASP A 79 0.93 7.02 0.40
CA ASP A 79 2.30 6.76 -0.05
C ASP A 79 2.45 6.90 -1.57
N TYR A 80 3.67 7.17 -2.06
CA TYR A 80 3.94 7.24 -3.51
C TYR A 80 3.56 5.94 -4.24
N MET A 81 3.78 4.79 -3.58
CA MET A 81 3.40 3.47 -4.06
C MET A 81 2.15 2.98 -3.33
N MET A 82 0.99 3.37 -3.85
CA MET A 82 -0.31 3.09 -3.27
C MET A 82 -0.67 1.60 -3.36
N THR A 83 -1.45 1.14 -2.37
CA THR A 83 -2.12 -0.16 -2.44
C THR A 83 -3.44 -0.07 -3.20
N VAL A 84 -3.98 -1.22 -3.58
CA VAL A 84 -5.33 -1.32 -4.16
C VAL A 84 -6.39 -0.75 -3.20
N GLN A 85 -6.19 -0.91 -1.89
CA GLN A 85 -7.13 -0.43 -0.89
C GLN A 85 -7.13 1.10 -0.79
N ASP A 86 -5.94 1.72 -0.85
CA ASP A 86 -5.82 3.18 -0.82
C ASP A 86 -6.52 3.81 -2.03
N VAL A 87 -6.32 3.22 -3.22
CA VAL A 87 -6.97 3.67 -4.46
C VAL A 87 -8.48 3.44 -4.41
N ALA A 88 -8.93 2.31 -3.88
CA ALA A 88 -10.35 2.02 -3.69
C ALA A 88 -11.01 3.02 -2.74
N GLN A 89 -10.33 3.36 -1.64
CA GLN A 89 -10.78 4.38 -0.69
C GLN A 89 -10.90 5.75 -1.34
N PHE A 90 -9.91 6.13 -2.16
CA PHE A 90 -9.93 7.41 -2.87
C PHE A 90 -11.07 7.50 -3.90
N LEU A 91 -11.28 6.45 -4.69
CA LEU A 91 -12.33 6.40 -5.71
C LEU A 91 -13.74 6.14 -5.14
N GLY A 92 -13.85 5.74 -3.86
CA GLY A 92 -15.10 5.24 -3.30
C GLY A 92 -15.58 3.93 -3.93
N GLN A 93 -14.65 3.13 -4.47
CA GLN A 93 -14.94 1.88 -5.18
C GLN A 93 -14.57 0.65 -4.34
N THR A 94 -15.00 -0.53 -4.79
CA THR A 94 -14.59 -1.78 -4.13
C THR A 94 -13.18 -2.21 -4.57
N ASN A 95 -12.44 -2.90 -3.69
CA ASN A 95 -11.12 -3.46 -4.02
C ASN A 95 -11.16 -4.41 -5.24
N GLN A 96 -12.30 -5.08 -5.45
CA GLN A 96 -12.52 -5.98 -6.58
C GLN A 96 -12.60 -5.20 -7.90
N ALA A 97 -13.35 -4.09 -7.93
CA ALA A 97 -13.44 -3.21 -9.09
C ALA A 97 -12.06 -2.62 -9.46
N VAL A 98 -11.30 -2.13 -8.46
CA VAL A 98 -9.95 -1.61 -8.71
C VAL A 98 -9.01 -2.71 -9.23
N SER A 99 -9.12 -3.93 -8.68
CA SER A 99 -8.35 -5.08 -9.18
C SER A 99 -8.75 -5.47 -10.61
N GLN A 100 -9.99 -5.23 -11.01
CA GLN A 100 -10.47 -5.44 -12.37
C GLN A 100 -9.88 -4.40 -13.32
N TYR A 101 -9.88 -3.11 -12.96
CA TYR A 101 -9.24 -2.05 -13.77
C TYR A 101 -7.76 -2.32 -14.04
N LEU A 102 -7.06 -2.89 -13.06
CA LEU A 102 -5.66 -3.31 -13.20
C LEU A 102 -5.47 -4.52 -14.12
N ARG A 103 -6.45 -5.43 -14.17
CA ARG A 103 -6.41 -6.62 -15.04
C ARG A 103 -6.77 -6.27 -16.48
N GLU A 104 -7.74 -5.38 -16.65
CA GLU A 104 -8.17 -4.85 -17.95
C GLU A 104 -7.12 -3.91 -18.55
N GLY A 105 -6.25 -3.34 -17.71
CA GLY A 105 -5.20 -2.41 -18.12
C GLY A 105 -5.68 -0.97 -18.26
N SER A 106 -6.93 -0.68 -17.89
CA SER A 106 -7.44 0.70 -17.81
C SER A 106 -6.65 1.52 -16.79
N LEU A 107 -6.37 0.93 -15.62
CA LEU A 107 -5.46 1.47 -14.62
C LEU A 107 -4.11 0.75 -14.73
N ARG A 108 -3.03 1.50 -14.88
CA ARG A 108 -1.67 0.93 -14.94
C ARG A 108 -1.09 0.77 -13.54
N GLY A 109 -0.49 -0.39 -13.27
CA GLY A 109 0.15 -0.69 -11.99
C GLY A 109 1.22 -1.78 -12.12
N ILE A 110 2.05 -1.91 -11.10
CA ILE A 110 3.12 -2.89 -11.03
C ILE A 110 2.65 -4.06 -10.17
N LYS A 111 2.75 -5.28 -10.71
CA LYS A 111 2.42 -6.50 -9.97
C LYS A 111 3.64 -7.00 -9.19
N CYS A 112 3.55 -7.01 -7.87
CA CYS A 112 4.57 -7.51 -6.96
C CYS A 112 4.07 -8.81 -6.31
N GLY A 113 4.33 -9.94 -6.98
CA GLY A 113 3.85 -11.25 -6.54
C GLY A 113 2.32 -11.34 -6.57
N LYS A 114 1.69 -11.52 -5.40
CA LYS A 114 0.23 -11.56 -5.24
C LYS A 114 -0.40 -10.16 -5.19
N TYR A 115 0.38 -9.14 -4.86
CA TYR A 115 -0.13 -7.79 -4.60
C TYR A 115 0.11 -6.87 -5.80
N TRP A 116 -0.75 -5.88 -5.95
CA TRP A 116 -0.56 -4.78 -6.89
C TRP A 116 -0.08 -3.55 -6.16
N ARG A 117 0.85 -2.82 -6.78
CA ARG A 117 1.34 -1.52 -6.34
C ARG A 117 1.11 -0.51 -7.44
N ILE A 118 0.55 0.64 -7.07
CA ILE A 118 0.11 1.65 -8.01
C ILE A 118 0.91 2.92 -7.71
N PRO A 119 1.82 3.35 -8.61
CA PRO A 119 2.49 4.64 -8.48
C PRO A 119 1.48 5.79 -8.60
N LYS A 120 1.60 6.81 -7.73
CA LYS A 120 0.75 8.01 -7.77
C LYS A 120 0.66 8.63 -9.17
N LYS A 121 1.79 8.71 -9.89
CA LYS A 121 1.86 9.23 -11.27
C LYS A 121 0.86 8.55 -12.21
N LEU A 122 0.86 7.22 -12.25
CA LEU A 122 -0.02 6.45 -13.13
C LEU A 122 -1.48 6.57 -12.72
N PHE A 123 -1.72 6.76 -11.42
CA PHE A 123 -3.07 6.98 -10.92
C PHE A 123 -3.61 8.36 -11.34
N ILE A 124 -2.80 9.42 -11.26
CA ILE A 124 -3.18 10.76 -11.73
C ILE A 124 -3.47 10.76 -13.23
N GLU A 125 -2.61 10.13 -14.04
CA GLU A 125 -2.86 9.96 -15.48
C GLU A 125 -4.20 9.27 -15.77
N TYR A 126 -4.55 8.25 -14.97
CA TYR A 126 -5.84 7.58 -15.06
C TYR A 126 -7.01 8.50 -14.69
N LEU A 127 -6.89 9.32 -13.64
CA LEU A 127 -7.95 10.25 -13.24
C LEU A 127 -8.25 11.25 -14.35
N TYR A 128 -7.22 11.87 -14.95
CA TYR A 128 -7.39 12.77 -16.08
C TYR A 128 -7.97 12.09 -17.32
N ALA A 129 -7.57 10.85 -17.60
CA ALA A 129 -8.11 10.09 -18.73
C ALA A 129 -9.60 9.74 -18.59
N ASN A 130 -10.13 9.65 -17.36
CA ASN A 130 -11.54 9.39 -17.11
C ASN A 130 -12.36 10.66 -16.87
N ALA A 131 -11.74 11.74 -16.40
CA ALA A 131 -12.41 13.05 -16.27
C ALA A 131 -12.77 13.67 -17.62
N ASN A 132 -12.01 13.36 -18.68
CA ASN A 132 -12.20 13.87 -20.04
C ASN A 132 -13.06 12.95 -20.94
N LYS A 133 -13.79 11.99 -20.36
CA LYS A 133 -14.70 11.08 -21.08
C LYS A 133 -16.15 11.39 -20.73
#